data_AF-A0A183E0B0-F1
#
_entry.id   AF-A0A183E0B0-F1
#
_cell.length_a   1.000
_cell.length_b   1.000
_cell.length_c   1.000
_cell.angle_alpha   90.00
_cell.angle_beta   90.00
_cell.angle_gamma   90.00
#
_symmetry.space_group_name_H-M   'P 1'
#
loop_
_entity.id
_entity.type
_entity.pdbx_description
1 polymer ?
#
loop_
_entity_poly.entity_id
_entity_poly.type
_entity_poly.pdbx_seq_one_letter_code
_entity_poly.pdbx_strand_id
1 'polypeptide(L)'
;MAVALRRGTGNSLILIDEFGVGTLMESGFSLLKASLNYWIRKGKDDCPHVFVVSHFYALTDHLVKDVSLLAYAVRNLRRLE
;
A
#
# COMPACT_ATOMS: atom_id res chain seq x y z
N MET A 1 -5.52 -9.50 -3.74
CA MET A 1 -5.13 -8.28 -4.49
C MET A 1 -5.91 -8.06 -5.79
N ALA A 2 -5.90 -8.99 -6.75
CA ALA A 2 -6.52 -8.78 -8.07
C ALA A 2 -8.00 -8.31 -8.05
N VAL A 3 -8.83 -8.86 -7.16
CA VAL A 3 -10.23 -8.43 -6.99
C VAL A 3 -10.32 -6.98 -6.48
N ALA A 4 -9.52 -6.64 -5.48
CA ALA A 4 -9.46 -5.30 -4.91
C ALA A 4 -9.02 -4.27 -5.97
N LEU A 5 -8.02 -4.58 -6.79
CA LEU A 5 -7.57 -3.69 -7.87
C LEU A 5 -8.67 -3.42 -8.89
N ARG A 6 -9.40 -4.47 -9.29
CA ARG A 6 -10.46 -4.37 -10.30
C ARG A 6 -11.72 -3.68 -9.78
N ARG A 7 -12.08 -3.89 -8.51
CA ARG A 7 -13.35 -3.44 -7.94
C ARG A 7 -13.24 -2.23 -7.01
N GLY A 8 -12.02 -1.85 -6.61
CA GLY A 8 -11.77 -0.71 -5.74
C GLY A 8 -12.13 0.61 -6.44
N THR A 9 -13.01 1.36 -5.79
CA THR A 9 -13.48 2.71 -6.15
C THR A 9 -13.16 3.69 -5.04
N GLY A 10 -13.35 5.00 -5.25
CA GLY A 10 -13.16 6.02 -4.21
C GLY A 10 -13.94 5.77 -2.92
N ASN A 11 -15.11 5.11 -3.01
CA ASN A 11 -15.95 4.81 -1.85
C ASN A 11 -15.60 3.49 -1.15
N SER A 12 -14.54 2.81 -1.59
CA SER A 12 -14.12 1.53 -1.01
C SER A 12 -13.12 1.74 0.12
N LEU A 13 -13.26 0.96 1.20
CA LEU A 13 -12.22 0.76 2.22
C LEU A 13 -11.51 -0.56 1.95
N ILE A 14 -10.20 -0.52 1.77
CA ILE A 14 -9.36 -1.69 1.51
C ILE A 14 -8.34 -1.83 2.63
N LEU A 15 -8.35 -2.98 3.30
CA LEU A 15 -7.39 -3.33 4.34
C LEU A 15 -6.45 -4.41 3.79
N ILE A 16 -5.15 -4.16 3.87
CA ILE A 16 -4.11 -5.08 3.43
C ILE A 16 -3.18 -5.35 4.62
N ASP A 17 -3.07 -6.62 4.99
CA ASP A 17 -2.16 -7.09 6.01
C ASP A 17 -1.13 -8.03 5.39
N GLU A 18 0.15 -7.73 5.61
CA GLU A 18 1.31 -8.52 5.20
C GLU A 18 1.26 -9.09 3.76
N PHE A 19 1.04 -8.21 2.77
CA PHE A 19 1.01 -8.66 1.37
C PHE A 19 2.37 -9.22 0.91
N GLY A 20 2.34 -10.38 0.24
CA GLY A 20 3.51 -11.00 -0.38
C GLY A 20 4.21 -12.05 0.48
N VAL A 21 3.64 -12.43 1.63
CA VAL A 21 4.11 -13.59 2.41
C VAL A 21 4.09 -14.85 1.54
N GLY A 22 5.20 -15.60 1.55
CA GLY A 22 5.37 -16.81 0.73
C GLY A 22 5.86 -16.57 -0.71
N THR A 23 6.23 -15.34 -1.06
CA THR A 23 6.86 -14.97 -2.34
C THR A 23 8.24 -14.35 -2.11
N LEU A 24 9.06 -14.26 -3.16
CA LEU A 24 10.30 -13.50 -3.11
C LEU A 24 10.02 -12.05 -2.70
N MET A 25 10.81 -11.54 -1.76
CA MET A 25 10.63 -10.21 -1.17
C MET A 25 10.48 -9.11 -2.25
N GLU A 26 11.36 -9.12 -3.25
CA GLU A 26 11.36 -8.17 -4.37
C GLU A 26 10.08 -8.20 -5.19
N SER A 27 9.52 -9.41 -5.42
CA SER A 27 8.27 -9.57 -6.16
C SER A 27 7.08 -9.08 -5.35
N GLY A 28 7.01 -9.43 -4.05
CA GLY A 28 5.98 -8.93 -3.14
C GLY A 28 6.00 -7.41 -3.03
N PHE A 29 7.19 -6.84 -2.86
CA PHE A 29 7.42 -5.40 -2.83
C PHE A 29 6.96 -4.71 -4.11
N SER A 30 7.41 -5.22 -5.27
CA SER A 30 7.11 -4.65 -6.57
C SER A 30 5.61 -4.66 -6.87
N LEU A 31 4.93 -5.76 -6.54
CA LEU A 31 3.50 -5.91 -6.75
C LEU A 31 2.69 -5.00 -5.82
N LEU A 32 3.06 -4.89 -4.55
CA LEU A 32 2.37 -4.00 -3.60
C LEU A 32 2.54 -2.53 -4.03
N LYS A 33 3.78 -2.12 -4.32
CA LYS A 33 4.10 -0.78 -4.83
C LYS A 33 3.27 -0.45 -6.07
N ALA A 34 3.27 -1.34 -7.07
CA ALA A 34 2.54 -1.15 -8.30
C ALA A 34 1.03 -1.02 -8.05
N SER A 35 0.48 -1.83 -7.16
CA SER A 35 -0.95 -1.81 -6.79
C SER A 35 -1.35 -0.48 -6.14
N LEU A 36 -0.56 0.02 -5.19
CA LEU A 36 -0.81 1.29 -4.52
C LEU A 36 -0.67 2.47 -5.48
N ASN A 37 0.40 2.49 -6.29
CA ASN A 37 0.60 3.55 -7.28
C ASN A 37 -0.48 3.55 -8.35
N TYR A 38 -1.02 2.39 -8.72
CA TYR A 38 -2.16 2.29 -9.61
C TYR A 38 -3.39 3.01 -9.05
N TRP A 39 -3.70 2.82 -7.76
CA TRP A 39 -4.83 3.52 -7.11
C TRP A 39 -4.57 5.01 -6.92
N ILE A 40 -3.39 5.41 -6.45
CA ILE A 40 -3.03 6.84 -6.29
C ILE A 40 -3.19 7.59 -7.62
N ARG A 41 -2.78 6.97 -8.73
CA ARG A 41 -2.90 7.57 -10.08
C ARG A 41 -4.33 7.72 -10.59
N LYS A 42 -5.32 7.08 -9.96
CA LYS A 42 -6.73 7.35 -10.28
C LYS A 42 -7.19 8.72 -9.78
N GLY A 43 -6.43 9.36 -8.89
CA GLY A 43 -6.76 10.67 -8.32
C GLY A 43 -7.70 10.56 -7.13
N LYS A 44 -8.00 11.71 -6.51
CA LYS A 44 -8.64 11.80 -5.20
C LYS A 44 -10.04 11.18 -5.13
N ASP A 45 -10.83 11.30 -6.19
CA ASP A 45 -12.23 10.87 -6.18
C ASP A 45 -12.38 9.37 -6.51
N ASP A 46 -11.40 8.77 -7.19
CA ASP A 46 -11.46 7.37 -7.64
C ASP A 46 -10.47 6.45 -6.89
N CYS A 47 -9.57 7.02 -6.08
CA CYS A 47 -8.65 6.27 -5.26
C CYS A 47 -9.38 5.74 -4.00
N PRO A 48 -9.42 4.41 -3.78
CA PRO A 48 -9.97 3.86 -2.54
C PRO A 48 -9.21 4.35 -1.30
N HIS A 49 -9.88 4.31 -0.15
CA HIS A 49 -9.22 4.46 1.14
C HIS A 49 -8.48 3.16 1.47
N VAL A 50 -7.15 3.20 1.56
CA VAL A 50 -6.33 1.99 1.76
C VAL A 50 -5.52 2.09 3.05
N PHE A 51 -5.64 1.09 3.91
CA PHE A 51 -4.73 0.87 5.03
C PHE A 51 -3.87 -0.35 4.74
N VAL A 52 -2.54 -0.17 4.82
CA VAL A 52 -1.57 -1.23 4.57
C VAL A 52 -0.69 -1.41 5.79
N VAL A 53 -0.62 -2.63 6.29
CA VAL A 53 0.38 -3.10 7.24
C VAL A 53 1.39 -3.93 6.47
N SER A 54 2.67 -3.56 6.55
CA SER A 54 3.73 -4.23 5.80
C SER A 54 5.09 -4.07 6.47
N HIS A 55 5.97 -5.03 6.22
CA HIS A 55 7.38 -5.01 6.61
C HIS A 55 8.27 -4.25 5.60
N PHE A 56 7.70 -3.77 4.49
CA PHE A 56 8.44 -3.06 3.45
C PHE A 56 8.67 -1.59 3.81
N TYR A 57 9.67 -1.33 4.65
CA TYR A 57 10.03 0.02 5.08
C TYR A 57 10.23 1.01 3.91
N ALA A 58 10.94 0.59 2.87
CA ALA A 58 11.21 1.42 1.69
C ALA A 58 9.96 1.75 0.86
N LEU A 59 8.81 1.11 1.10
CA LEU A 59 7.61 1.26 0.27
C LEU A 59 7.20 2.73 0.13
N THR A 60 7.26 3.49 1.22
CA THR A 60 6.88 4.91 1.26
C THR A 60 7.70 5.78 0.32
N ASP A 61 8.96 5.43 0.06
CA ASP A 61 9.86 6.20 -0.80
C ASP A 61 9.58 5.96 -2.30
N HIS A 62 8.91 4.85 -2.60
CA HIS A 62 8.58 4.44 -3.97
C HIS A 62 7.11 4.67 -4.35
N LEU A 63 6.32 5.31 -3.48
CA LEU A 63 4.96 5.74 -3.80
C LEU A 63 4.95 7.09 -4.53
N VAL A 64 3.98 7.26 -5.44
CA VAL A 64 3.69 8.54 -6.07
C VAL A 64 3.32 9.55 -4.98
N LYS A 65 4.11 10.61 -4.85
CA LYS A 65 3.96 11.62 -3.79
C LYS A 65 2.84 12.60 -4.15
N ASP A 66 1.60 12.21 -3.87
CA ASP A 66 0.49 13.15 -3.74
C ASP A 66 0.20 13.37 -2.25
N VAL A 67 0.57 14.54 -1.74
CA VAL A 67 0.50 14.88 -0.31
C VAL A 67 -0.95 14.85 0.21
N SER A 68 -1.94 15.00 -0.68
CA SER A 68 -3.35 15.01 -0.29
C SER A 68 -3.96 13.62 -0.08
N LEU A 69 -3.25 12.56 -0.49
CA LEU A 69 -3.75 11.18 -0.54
C LEU A 69 -2.97 10.22 0.36
N LEU A 70 -1.86 10.67 0.96
CA LEU A 70 -0.94 9.79 1.67
C LEU A 70 -0.74 10.22 3.13
N ALA A 71 -0.98 9.27 4.02
CA ALA A 71 -0.52 9.29 5.40
C ALA A 71 0.17 7.95 5.69
N TYR A 72 1.31 7.98 6.38
CA TYR A 72 2.03 6.77 6.77
C TYR A 72 2.50 6.89 8.21
N ALA A 73 2.50 5.75 8.91
CA ALA A 73 3.05 5.61 10.24
C ALA A 73 4.10 4.50 10.21
N VAL A 74 5.31 4.81 10.65
CA VAL A 74 6.39 3.84 10.80
C VAL A 74 6.47 3.46 12.28
N ARG A 75 6.31 2.17 12.59
CA ARG A 75 6.54 1.66 13.94
C ARG A 75 7.93 1.05 14.03
N ASN A 76 8.87 1.78 14.65
CA ASN A 76 10.17 1.23 15.01
C ASN A 76 9.98 0.25 16.17
N LEU A 77 10.04 -1.06 15.89
CA LEU A 77 10.10 -2.09 16.93
C LEU A 77 11.49 -2.04 17.57
N ARG A 78 11.66 -1.16 18.56
CA ARG A 78 12.77 -1.34 19.52
C ARG A 78 12.44 -2.59 20.32
N ARG A 79 13.32 -3.59 20.24
CA ARG A 79 13.27 -4.78 21.08
C ARG A 79 13.27 -4.28 22.54
N LEU A 80 12.22 -4.60 23.28
CA LEU A 80 12.22 -4.46 24.73
C LEU A 80 13.18 -5.53 25.24
N GLU A 81 14.43 -5.15 25.46
CA GLU A 81 15.38 -5.89 26.28
C GLU A 81 15.33 -5.36 27.72
#